data_AF-A0A7C6WED4-F1
#
_entry.id   AF-A0A7C6WED4-F1
#
_cell.length_a   1.000
_cell.length_b   1.000
_cell.length_c   1.000
_cell.angle_alpha   90.00
_cell.angle_beta   90.00
_cell.angle_gamma   90.00
#
_symmetry.space_group_name_H-M   'P 1'
#
loop_
_entity.id
_entity.type
_entity.pdbx_description
1 polymer ?
#
loop_
_entity_poly.entity_id
_entity_poly.type
_entity_poly.pdbx_seq_one_letter_code
_entity_poly.pdbx_strand_id
1 'polypeptide(L)'
;VALFVFCFSLSVGVIWEIIEYLIDGFAASNMQRFRDSITGELWMGREALRDTMKDFMLNTLGAALISVLGYIDLKRKSGLINKMVLKRERTEKAQLLS
;
A
#
# COMPACT_ATOMS: atom_id res chain seq x y z
N VAL A 1 10.76 2.04 -16.61
CA VAL A 1 10.46 1.00 -15.60
C VAL A 1 10.14 1.60 -14.24
N ALA A 2 11.04 2.36 -13.59
CA ALA A 2 10.76 2.95 -12.26
C ALA A 2 9.51 3.85 -12.20
N LEU A 3 9.37 4.80 -13.15
CA LEU A 3 8.17 5.64 -13.23
C LEU A 3 6.88 4.83 -13.45
N PHE A 4 6.95 3.79 -14.28
CA PHE A 4 5.81 2.89 -14.50
C PHE A 4 5.41 2.17 -13.22
N VAL A 5 6.38 1.59 -12.49
CA VAL A 5 6.11 0.91 -11.20
C VAL A 5 5.50 1.88 -10.19
N PHE A 6 6.02 3.11 -10.13
CA PHE A 6 5.48 4.17 -9.27
C PHE A 6 4.02 4.48 -9.62
N CYS A 7 3.72 4.84 -10.87
CA CYS A 7 2.37 5.17 -11.30
C CYS A 7 1.40 3.99 -11.17
N PHE A 8 1.85 2.77 -11.50
CA PHE A 8 1.04 1.56 -11.35
C PHE A 8 0.67 1.32 -9.88
N SER A 9 1.63 1.47 -8.96
CA SER A 9 1.37 1.32 -7.52
C SER A 9 0.36 2.35 -7.01
N LEU A 10 0.44 3.60 -7.48
CA LEU A 10 -0.54 4.63 -7.12
C LEU A 10 -1.94 4.30 -7.65
N SER A 11 -2.06 3.84 -8.89
CA SER A 11 -3.36 3.45 -9.47
C SER A 11 -4.04 2.34 -8.67
N VAL A 12 -3.28 1.35 -8.20
CA VAL A 12 -3.81 0.29 -7.33
C VAL A 12 -4.32 0.86 -6.00
N GLY A 13 -3.57 1.79 -5.40
CA GLY A 13 -4.02 2.50 -4.19
C GLY A 13 -5.32 3.26 -4.40
N VAL A 14 -5.44 3.99 -5.52
CA VAL A 14 -6.69 4.70 -5.87
C VAL A 14 -7.86 3.73 -6.08
N ILE A 15 -7.64 2.59 -6.73
CA ILE A 15 -8.68 1.58 -6.92
C ILE A 15 -9.17 1.05 -5.56
N TRP A 16 -8.27 0.85 -4.60
CA TRP A 16 -8.65 0.42 -3.26
C TRP A 16 -9.57 1.45 -2.56
N GLU A 17 -9.20 2.73 -2.57
CA GLU A 17 -10.05 3.80 -2.00
C GLU A 17 -11.44 3.88 -2.65
N ILE A 18 -11.53 3.64 -3.96
CA ILE A 18 -12.82 3.58 -4.67
C ILE A 18 -13.65 2.41 -4.16
N ILE A 19 -13.04 1.24 -3.95
CA ILE A 19 -13.73 0.07 -3.40
C ILE A 19 -14.23 0.36 -1.99
N GLU A 20 -13.42 0.98 -1.14
CA GLU A 20 -13.83 1.36 0.23
C GLU A 20 -15.03 2.31 0.22
N TYR A 21 -14.99 3.34 -0.63
CA TYR A 21 -16.11 4.26 -0.81
C TYR A 21 -17.39 3.55 -1.25
N LEU A 22 -17.28 2.63 -2.22
CA LEU A 22 -18.44 1.87 -2.71
C LEU A 22 -19.00 0.95 -1.63
N ILE A 23 -18.15 0.22 -0.92
CA ILE A 23 -18.60 -0.71 0.12
C ILE A 23 -19.23 0.06 1.29
N ASP A 24 -18.68 1.20 1.70
CA ASP A 24 -19.30 2.05 2.73
C ASP A 24 -20.65 2.65 2.29
N GLY A 25 -20.88 2.81 0.98
CA GLY A 25 -22.17 3.23 0.43
C GLY A 25 -23.21 2.10 0.35
N PHE A 26 -22.79 0.86 0.09
CA PHE A 26 -23.70 -0.29 -0.09
C PHE A 26 -23.89 -1.13 1.17
N ALA A 27 -22.92 -1.16 2.07
CA ALA A 27 -22.93 -1.91 3.31
C ALA A 27 -22.86 -0.97 4.51
N ALA A 28 -23.29 -1.43 5.68
CA ALA A 28 -23.13 -0.69 6.95
C ALA A 28 -21.67 -0.73 7.47
N SER A 29 -20.67 -0.73 6.58
CA SER A 29 -19.25 -0.74 6.91
C SER A 29 -18.73 0.66 7.24
N ASN A 30 -17.47 0.74 7.65
CA ASN A 30 -16.73 1.98 7.94
C ASN A 30 -15.27 1.81 7.51
N MET A 31 -15.05 1.45 6.26
CA MET A 31 -13.73 1.21 5.70
C MET A 31 -12.94 2.52 5.57
N GLN A 32 -13.58 3.59 5.09
CA GLN A 32 -12.97 4.93 5.00
C GLN A 32 -12.76 5.60 6.37
N ARG A 33 -13.24 4.99 7.46
CA ARG A 33 -13.20 5.53 8.83
C ARG A 33 -13.79 6.94 8.95
N PHE A 34 -14.89 7.23 8.27
CA PHE A 34 -15.57 8.53 8.37
C PHE A 34 -16.35 8.72 9.68
N ARG A 35 -16.54 7.65 10.47
CA ARG A 35 -17.16 7.69 11.80
C ARG A 35 -16.28 7.03 12.85
N ASP A 36 -16.46 7.43 14.10
CA ASP A 36 -15.84 6.76 15.23
C ASP A 36 -16.38 5.33 15.35
N SER A 37 -15.49 4.34 15.46
CA SER A 37 -15.87 2.93 15.57
C SER A 37 -16.42 2.53 16.93
N ILE A 38 -16.24 3.35 17.96
CA ILE A 38 -16.68 3.11 19.33
C ILE A 38 -17.94 3.93 19.61
N THR A 39 -17.88 5.24 19.39
CA THR A 39 -19.00 6.15 19.72
C THR A 39 -20.03 6.26 18.61
N GLY A 40 -19.66 5.93 17.36
CA GLY A 40 -20.53 6.09 16.18
C GLY A 40 -20.69 7.54 15.72
N GLU A 41 -19.99 8.49 16.34
CA GLU A 41 -20.06 9.90 15.96
C GLU A 41 -19.45 10.12 14.57
N LEU A 42 -20.14 10.91 13.75
CA LEU A 42 -19.69 11.26 12.41
C LEU A 42 -18.57 12.31 12.49
N TRP A 43 -17.45 12.03 11.84
CA TRP A 43 -16.41 13.02 11.67
C TRP A 43 -16.80 13.97 10.53
N MET A 44 -16.37 15.24 10.62
CA MET A 44 -16.76 16.26 9.65
C MET A 44 -15.53 16.95 9.06
N GLY A 45 -15.62 17.31 7.77
CA GLY A 45 -14.56 18.03 7.06
C GLY A 45 -13.27 17.21 6.93
N ARG A 46 -12.14 17.79 7.35
CA ARG A 46 -10.81 17.16 7.20
C ARG A 46 -10.66 15.87 8.01
N GLU A 47 -11.38 15.73 9.13
CA GLU A 47 -11.26 14.55 9.97
C GLU A 47 -11.88 13.32 9.31
N ALA A 48 -13.00 13.48 8.60
CA ALA A 48 -13.66 12.40 7.86
C ALA A 48 -12.78 11.83 6.73
N LEU A 49 -11.89 12.64 6.16
CA LEU A 49 -10.99 12.25 5.07
C LEU A 49 -9.66 11.67 5.57
N ARG A 50 -9.43 11.69 6.90
CA ARG A 50 -8.11 11.47 7.47
C ARG A 50 -7.53 10.10 7.13
N ASP A 51 -8.35 9.07 7.02
CA ASP A 51 -7.91 7.69 6.75
C ASP A 51 -7.46 7.54 5.30
N THR A 52 -8.38 7.78 4.35
CA THR A 52 -8.07 7.85 2.91
C THR A 52 -6.84 8.72 2.59
N MET A 53 -6.70 9.87 3.26
CA MET A 53 -5.53 10.72 3.05
C MET A 53 -4.24 10.10 3.59
N LYS A 54 -4.28 9.38 4.72
CA LYS A 54 -3.11 8.61 5.19
C LYS A 54 -2.76 7.52 4.20
N ASP A 55 -3.73 6.81 3.65
CA ASP A 55 -3.49 5.74 2.69
C ASP A 55 -2.86 6.28 1.41
N PHE A 56 -3.33 7.42 0.88
CA PHE A 56 -2.66 8.08 -0.24
C PHE A 56 -1.22 8.49 0.08
N MET A 57 -0.96 9.04 1.27
CA MET A 57 0.39 9.44 1.67
C MET A 57 1.31 8.23 1.81
N LEU A 58 0.86 7.18 2.49
CA LEU A 58 1.63 5.95 2.70
C LEU A 58 1.89 5.22 1.38
N ASN A 59 0.87 5.09 0.52
CA ASN A 59 1.01 4.49 -0.81
C ASN A 59 2.01 5.27 -1.67
N THR A 60 1.97 6.60 -1.62
CA THR A 60 2.91 7.45 -2.37
C THR A 60 4.34 7.31 -1.87
N LEU A 61 4.56 7.35 -0.55
CA LEU A 61 5.89 7.20 0.03
C LEU A 61 6.45 5.79 -0.21
N GLY A 62 5.64 4.75 -0.02
CA GLY A 62 6.02 3.36 -0.29
C GLY A 62 6.40 3.16 -1.76
N ALA A 63 5.54 3.62 -2.68
CA ALA A 63 5.81 3.53 -4.11
C ALA A 63 7.08 4.30 -4.51
N ALA A 64 7.30 5.50 -3.96
CA ALA A 64 8.49 6.29 -4.23
C ALA A 64 9.76 5.59 -3.76
N LEU A 65 9.77 5.05 -2.54
CA LEU A 65 10.91 4.31 -1.99
C LEU A 65 11.25 3.08 -2.83
N ILE A 66 10.25 2.25 -3.16
CA ILE A 66 10.47 1.04 -3.97
C ILE A 66 10.92 1.39 -5.39
N SER A 67 10.33 2.42 -6.00
CA SER A 67 10.74 2.96 -7.30
C SER A 67 12.22 3.39 -7.32
N VAL A 68 12.66 4.14 -6.30
CA VAL A 68 14.05 4.61 -6.18
C VAL A 68 15.01 3.45 -5.92
N LEU A 69 14.67 2.54 -5.01
CA LEU A 69 15.50 1.36 -4.73
C LEU A 69 15.64 0.47 -5.97
N GLY A 70 14.54 0.23 -6.70
CA GLY A 70 14.55 -0.51 -7.96
C GLY A 70 15.38 0.17 -9.05
N TYR A 71 15.30 1.50 -9.16
CA TYR A 71 16.15 2.26 -10.08
C TYR A 71 17.64 2.13 -9.72
N ILE A 72 18.01 2.27 -8.44
CA ILE A 72 19.40 2.14 -7.98
C ILE A 72 19.92 0.71 -8.20
N ASP A 73 19.12 -0.32 -7.90
CA ASP A 73 19.52 -1.72 -8.07
C ASP A 73 19.80 -2.07 -9.53
N LEU A 74 18.93 -1.61 -10.44
CA LEU A 74 19.12 -1.75 -11.89
C LEU A 74 20.35 -0.98 -12.38
N LYS A 75 20.57 0.24 -11.89
CA LYS A 75 21.71 1.07 -12.32
C LYS A 75 23.05 0.53 -11.83
N ARG A 76 23.11 0.02 -10.59
CA ARG A 76 24.35 -0.53 -9.99
C ARG A 76 24.57 -2.00 -10.32
N LYS A 77 23.61 -2.67 -10.97
CA LYS A 77 23.59 -4.14 -11.16
C LYS A 77 23.86 -4.90 -9.85
N SER A 78 23.44 -4.35 -8.70
CA SER A 78 23.76 -4.92 -7.38
C SER A 78 23.08 -6.27 -7.16
N GLY A 79 22.00 -6.55 -7.89
CA GLY A 79 21.20 -7.77 -7.76
C GLY A 79 20.62 -7.92 -6.36
N LEU A 80 20.42 -6.81 -5.65
CA LEU A 80 19.98 -6.76 -4.26
C LEU A 80 18.56 -7.29 -4.17
N ILE A 81 17.68 -6.89 -5.10
CA ILE A 81 16.31 -7.42 -5.18
C ILE A 81 16.33 -8.93 -5.40
N ASN A 82 17.11 -9.42 -6.37
CA ASN A 82 17.24 -10.85 -6.64
C ASN A 82 17.78 -11.63 -5.43
N LYS A 83 18.76 -11.08 -4.69
CA LYS A 83 19.29 -11.71 -3.47
C LYS A 83 18.24 -11.77 -2.35
N MET A 84 17.43 -10.73 -2.19
CA MET A 84 16.34 -10.72 -1.19
C MET A 84 15.29 -11.78 -1.51
N VAL A 85 14.89 -11.88 -2.79
CA VAL A 85 13.92 -12.90 -3.26
C VAL A 85 14.46 -14.31 -3.03
N LEU A 86 15.70 -14.60 -3.46
CA LEU A 86 16.31 -15.94 -3.29
C LEU A 86 16.53 -16.32 -1.82
N LYS A 87 16.86 -15.35 -0.96
CA LYS A 87 17.01 -15.62 0.48
C LYS A 87 15.68 -16.05 1.09
N ARG A 88 14.58 -15.43 0.69
CA ARG A 88 13.24 -15.75 1.19
C ARG A 88 12.84 -17.18 0.85
N GLU A 89 13.05 -17.63 -0.39
CA GLU A 89 12.71 -19.01 -0.81
C GLU A 89 13.50 -20.07 -0.02
N ARG A 90 14.78 -19.83 0.29
CA ARG A 90 15.57 -20.74 1.15
C ARG A 90 14.99 -20.81 2.56
N THR A 91 14.58 -19.68 3.13
CA THR A 91 14.02 -19.64 4.49
C THR A 91 12.68 -20.38 4.55
N GLU A 92 11.79 -20.17 3.58
CA GLU A 92 10.50 -20.88 3.52
C GLU A 92 10.70 -22.40 3.38
N LYS A 93 11.63 -22.85 2.51
CA LYS A 93 11.98 -24.28 2.42
C LYS A 93 12.56 -24.85 3.70
N ALA A 94 13.39 -24.10 4.43
CA ALA A 94 13.97 -24.56 5.68
C ALA A 94 12.91 -24.72 6.78
N GLN A 95 11.89 -23.85 6.82
CA GLN A 95 10.77 -23.94 7.77
C GLN A 95 9.80 -25.09 7.46
N LEU A 96 9.65 -25.48 6.19
CA LEU A 96 8.81 -26.62 5.80
C LEU A 96 9.48 -27.98 6.10
N LEU A 97 10.79 -28.01 6.28
CA LEU A 97 11.59 -29.22 6.51
C LEU A 97 12.00 -29.42 7.98
N SER A 98 11.63 -28.49 8.87
CA SER A 98 11.83 -28.55 10.33
C SER A 98 10.55 -28.97 11.05
#